data_AF-A0A919SPU6-F1
#
_entry.id   AF-A0A919SPU6-F1
#
_cell.length_a   1.000
_cell.length_b   1.000
_cell.length_c   1.000
_cell.angle_alpha   90.00
_cell.angle_beta   90.00
_cell.angle_gamma   90.00
#
_symmetry.space_group_name_H-M   'P 1'
#
loop_
_entity.id
_entity.type
_entity.pdbx_description
1 polymer ?
#
loop_
_entity_poly.entity_id
_entity_poly.type
_entity_poly.pdbx_seq_one_letter_code
_entity_poly.pdbx_strand_id
1 'polypeptide(L)' 'MHRDPLEDMPAESRKELTAAVCAAIDVDTATAEDIIRSTEPFWDAMERAGGLVDAWGGGEFCHVLPRVLSFIQTTANP' A
#
# COMPACT_ATOMS: atom_id res chain seq x y z
N MET A 1 14.49 -3.78 16.87
CA MET A 1 14.10 -4.57 15.70
C MET A 1 12.95 -3.83 15.05
N HIS A 2 13.09 -3.43 13.79
CA HIS A 2 12.00 -2.81 13.05
C HIS A 2 11.07 -3.94 12.62
N ARG A 3 9.78 -3.83 12.96
CA ARG A 3 8.73 -4.77 12.54
C ARG A 3 8.54 -4.59 11.03
N ASP A 4 8.50 -5.67 10.24
CA ASP A 4 8.13 -5.57 8.84
C ASP A 4 6.59 -5.60 8.73
N PRO A 5 5.94 -4.50 8.35
CA PRO A 5 4.48 -4.43 8.29
C PRO A 5 3.85 -5.40 7.28
N LEU A 6 4.63 -5.91 6.33
CA LEU A 6 4.18 -6.95 5.41
C LEU A 6 4.17 -8.34 6.02
N GLU A 7 4.93 -8.59 7.10
CA GLU A 7 4.91 -9.87 7.82
C GLU A 7 3.66 -10.02 8.71
N ASP A 8 3.04 -8.91 9.09
CA ASP A 8 1.81 -8.90 9.89
C ASP A 8 0.54 -9.17 9.07
N MET A 9 0.65 -9.07 7.74
CA MET A 9 -0.44 -9.28 6.82
C MET A 9 -0.58 -10.77 6.46
N PRO A 10 -1.82 -11.28 6.29
CA PRO A 10 -2.01 -12.61 5.71
C PRO A 10 -1.27 -12.74 4.38
N ALA A 11 -0.59 -13.88 4.16
CA ALA A 11 0.27 -14.07 3.00
C ALA A 11 -0.44 -13.85 1.65
N GLU A 12 -1.71 -14.25 1.56
CA GLU A 12 -2.53 -14.02 0.36
C GLU A 12 -2.83 -12.53 0.15
N SER A 13 -3.22 -11.81 1.20
CA SER A 13 -3.47 -10.37 1.13
C SER A 13 -2.20 -9.60 0.74
N ARG A 14 -1.04 -10.00 1.27
CA ARG A 14 0.26 -9.44 0.86
C ARG A 14 0.50 -9.66 -0.64
N LYS A 15 0.30 -10.89 -1.12
CA LYS A 15 0.52 -11.25 -2.53
C LYS A 15 -0.43 -10.47 -3.45
N GLU A 16 -1.70 -10.36 -3.08
CA GLU A 16 -2.71 -9.61 -3.84
C GLU A 16 -2.37 -8.12 -3.90
N LEU A 17 -2.01 -7.52 -2.77
CA LEU A 17 -1.63 -6.12 -2.69
C LEU A 17 -0.37 -5.83 -3.52
N THR A 18 0.69 -6.63 -3.35
CA THR A 18 1.94 -6.46 -4.10
C THR A 18 1.67 -6.57 -5.61
N ALA A 19 0.89 -7.56 -6.05
CA ALA A 19 0.51 -7.68 -7.45
C ALA A 19 -0.30 -6.48 -7.95
N ALA A 20 -1.22 -5.96 -7.14
CA ALA A 20 -2.01 -4.78 -7.49
C ALA A 20 -1.15 -3.52 -7.61
N VAL A 21 -0.17 -3.33 -6.72
CA VAL A 21 0.78 -2.20 -6.79
C VAL A 21 1.68 -2.33 -8.01
N CYS A 22 2.26 -3.51 -8.28
CA CYS A 22 3.03 -3.76 -9.50
C CYS A 22 2.24 -3.37 -10.75
N ALA A 23 0.99 -3.80 -10.84
CA ALA A 23 0.12 -3.50 -11.99
C ALA A 23 -0.28 -2.02 -12.06
N ALA A 24 -0.46 -1.36 -10.91
CA ALA A 24 -0.95 0.02 -10.86
C ALA A 24 0.11 1.04 -11.31
N ILE A 25 1.39 0.76 -11.10
CA ILE A 25 2.48 1.71 -11.38
C ILE A 25 3.65 1.13 -12.20
N ASP A 26 3.48 -0.06 -12.78
CA ASP A 26 4.44 -0.76 -13.65
C ASP A 26 5.84 -0.88 -13.02
N VAL A 27 5.91 -1.51 -11.84
CA VAL A 27 7.15 -1.76 -11.09
C VAL A 27 7.29 -3.23 -10.73
N ASP A 28 8.54 -3.66 -10.49
CA ASP A 28 8.82 -5.00 -10.02
C ASP A 28 8.38 -5.24 -8.57
N THR A 29 8.33 -6.52 -8.17
CA THR A 29 7.85 -6.95 -6.86
C THR A 29 8.63 -6.34 -5.69
N ALA A 30 9.96 -6.24 -5.79
CA ALA A 30 10.76 -5.74 -4.68
C ALA A 30 10.51 -4.24 -4.47
N THR A 31 10.47 -3.49 -5.58
CA THR A 31 10.11 -2.07 -5.56
C THR A 31 8.69 -1.86 -5.02
N ALA A 32 7.72 -2.68 -5.42
CA ALA A 32 6.35 -2.61 -4.92
C ALA A 32 6.27 -2.85 -3.41
N GLU A 33 6.94 -3.87 -2.89
CA GLU A 33 6.97 -4.14 -1.45
C GLU A 33 7.62 -3.00 -0.65
N ASP A 34 8.69 -2.40 -1.16
CA ASP A 34 9.35 -1.26 -0.50
C ASP A 34 8.45 -0.02 -0.46
N ILE A 35 7.69 0.23 -1.53
CA ILE A 35 6.66 1.28 -1.54
C ILE A 35 5.58 0.97 -0.51
N ILE A 36 5.08 -0.26 -0.47
CA ILE A 36 4.06 -0.67 0.49
C ILE A 36 4.59 -0.45 1.92
N ARG A 37 5.76 -0.97 2.29
CA ARG A 37 6.36 -0.73 3.62
C ARG A 37 6.45 0.77 3.95
N SER A 38 6.81 1.58 2.97
CA SER A 38 6.92 3.04 3.14
C SER A 38 5.58 3.76 3.32
N THR A 39 4.45 3.11 3.02
CA THR A 39 3.11 3.68 3.16
C THR A 39 2.51 3.53 4.56
N GLU A 40 3.00 2.59 5.39
CA GLU A 40 2.49 2.37 6.76
C GLU A 40 2.47 3.67 7.59
N PRO A 41 3.57 4.45 7.70
CA PRO A 41 3.56 5.66 8.54
C PRO A 41 2.54 6.71 8.08
N PHE A 42 2.31 6.80 6.76
CA PHE A 42 1.31 7.68 6.18
C PHE A 42 -0.11 7.17 6.48
N TRP A 43 -0.34 5.87 6.34
CA TRP A 43 -1.63 5.24 6.66
C TRP A 43 -2.01 5.44 8.12
N ASP A 44 -1.08 5.19 9.04
CA ASP A 44 -1.29 5.40 10.47
C ASP A 44 -1.59 6.87 10.80
N ALA A 45 -0.99 7.82 10.05
CA ALA A 45 -1.27 9.24 10.23
C ALA A 45 -2.70 9.60 9.82
N MET A 46 -3.22 8.99 8.76
CA MET A 46 -4.61 9.18 8.32
C MET A 46 -5.61 8.57 9.30
N GLU A 47 -5.30 7.40 9.88
CA GLU A 47 -6.10 6.81 10.96
C GLU A 47 -6.14 7.75 12.17
N ARG A 48 -4.99 8.26 12.61
CA ARG A 48 -4.91 9.24 13.72
C ARG A 48 -5.61 10.57 13.43
N ALA A 49 -5.76 10.96 12.17
CA ALA A 49 -6.41 12.20 11.75
C ALA A 49 -7.95 12.16 11.81
N GLY A 50 -8.54 11.08 12.33
CA GLY A 50 -9.99 10.93 12.50
C GLY A 50 -10.59 9.70 11.85
N GLY A 51 -9.79 8.64 11.66
CA GLY A 51 -10.25 7.37 11.07
C GLY A 51 -10.55 7.49 9.58
N LEU A 52 -9.77 8.30 8.85
CA LEU A 52 -9.95 8.46 7.40
C LEU A 52 -9.64 7.19 6.61
N VAL A 53 -8.94 6.26 7.24
CA VAL A 53 -8.67 4.92 6.74
C VAL A 53 -8.81 3.95 7.90
N ASP A 54 -9.29 2.74 7.61
CA ASP A 54 -9.20 1.62 8.54
C ASP A 54 -7.73 1.13 8.68
N ALA A 55 -7.48 0.40 9.76
CA ALA A 55 -6.16 -0.09 10.17
C ALA A 55 -5.36 -0.75 9.02
N TRP A 56 -4.03 -0.63 9.12
CA TRP A 56 -3.06 -1.21 8.21
C TRP A 56 -3.35 -2.69 7.86
N GLY A 57 -3.26 -3.04 6.58
CA GLY A 57 -3.46 -4.41 6.09
C GLY A 57 -4.92 -4.87 6.02
N GLY A 58 -5.88 -3.98 6.29
CA GLY A 58 -7.29 -4.20 6.02
C GLY A 58 -7.64 -4.19 4.52
N GLY A 59 -8.85 -4.66 4.19
CA GLY A 59 -9.32 -4.70 2.80
C GLY A 59 -9.39 -3.32 2.13
N GLU A 60 -9.68 -2.27 2.88
CA GLU A 60 -9.67 -0.90 2.36
C GLU A 60 -8.29 -0.49 1.86
N PHE A 61 -7.24 -0.72 2.67
CA PHE A 61 -5.86 -0.44 2.27
C PHE A 61 -5.49 -1.17 0.97
N CYS A 62 -5.83 -2.47 0.89
CA CYS A 62 -5.53 -3.29 -0.29
C CYS A 62 -6.18 -2.76 -1.58
N HIS A 63 -7.31 -2.06 -1.48
CA HIS A 63 -8.02 -1.50 -2.63
C HIS A 63 -7.69 -0.03 -2.90
N VAL A 64 -7.45 0.77 -1.86
CA VAL A 64 -7.25 2.21 -1.97
C VAL A 64 -5.82 2.54 -2.39
N LEU A 65 -4.81 1.89 -1.79
CA LEU A 65 -3.41 2.22 -2.09
C LEU A 65 -3.08 2.06 -3.59
N PRO A 66 -3.39 0.94 -4.27
CA PRO A 66 -3.11 0.82 -5.70
C PRO A 66 -3.78 1.90 -6.55
N ARG A 67 -5.00 2.33 -6.18
CA ARG A 67 -5.73 3.39 -6.88
C ARG A 67 -5.07 4.76 -6.68
N VAL A 68 -4.62 5.07 -5.47
CA VAL A 68 -3.89 6.31 -5.17
C VAL A 68 -2.59 6.36 -5.98
N LEU A 69 -1.83 5.26 -6.00
CA LEU A 69 -0.58 5.17 -6.76
C LEU A 69 -0.81 5.32 -8.27
N SER A 70 -1.83 4.65 -8.81
CA SER A 70 -2.23 4.79 -10.21
C SER A 70 -2.60 6.25 -10.55
N PHE A 71 -3.39 6.91 -9.70
CA PHE A 71 -3.75 8.32 -9.89
C PHE A 71 -2.52 9.24 -9.91
N ILE A 72 -1.57 9.05 -8.98
CA ILE A 72 -0.32 9.81 -8.95
C ILE A 72 0.47 9.57 -10.25
N GLN A 73 0.59 8.32 -10.70
CA GLN A 73 1.32 7.98 -11.92
C GLN A 73 0.69 8.63 -13.16
N THR A 74 -0.63 8.54 -13.32
CA THR A 74 -1.35 9.18 -14.44
C THR A 74 -1.19 10.70 -14.40
N THR A 75 -1.20 11.31 -13.22
CA THR A 75 -1.06 12.77 -13.09
C THR A 75 0.37 13.23 -13.37
N ALA A 76 1.37 12.44 -12.98
CA ALA A 76 2.78 12.73 -13.23
C ALA A 76 3.18 12.49 -14.70
N ASN A 77 2.52 11.54 -15.39
CA ASN A 77 2.77 11.16 -16.78
C ASN A 77 1.46 11.19 -17.59
N PRO A 78 0.97 12.39 -17.99
CA PRO A 78 -0.32 12.56 -18.66
C PRO A 78 -0.35 12.06 -20.12
#